data_AF-A0A2U2MUW0-F1
#
_entry.id   AF-A0A2U2MUW0-F1
#
_cell.length_a   1.000
_cell.length_b   1.000
_cell.length_c   1.000
_cell.angle_alpha   90.00
_cell.angle_beta   90.00
_cell.angle_gamma   90.00
#
_symmetry.space_group_name_H-M   'P 1'
#
loop_
_entity.id
_entity.type
_entity.pdbx_description
1 polymer ?
#
loop_
_entity_poly.entity_id
_entity_poly.type
_entity_poly.pdbx_seq_one_letter_code
_entity_poly.pdbx_strand_id
1 'polypeptide(L)'
;MERIPDYYELLKLHPADPLAAIQQELQRRFSVYEKVYMRDDNARRQAQLIKQALTDAFADEPTRQRYDAALEEQKHPHTESKKGHDWLAQAKKLYHEGQYNQAAAAIGRVAHGDEPDPYAWAALIALKRLDNTTDVHEREQIIRTAQNHLDNAYVCLKAGEQSEQTRVDCLRASMEVLLAQGKAEEALTKVQEALKHSSATAFPRLCQFQSECFMRNADGNEWNLDEATHSAIFGLQALADHPGQWTEQQFQDLYKELTAYAPVRHDLSRQTISRIQDYANTCQERLDLLDTTPIPQPAQDQWKRHFQNETASCRQRIAWINQKAAQDAATLRQQLTTMIAQYQSLMQSHAGKSAEYQALLGKAQSMSNDGKPPKRHRIALVVAVILALVIVTAGTNSGMLTFILLLALEVPFAYLAWQGMTAGSRYSKLQSQIEQSDQELRKIADTIQTLQTTIQQTQERIRLADQDPSQYVLRWAGPSLG
;
A
#
# COMPACT_ATOMS: atom_id res chain seq x y z
N MET A 1 -14.58 -4.53 -51.77
CA MET A 1 -14.24 -3.44 -52.70
C MET A 1 -14.21 -4.03 -54.10
N GLU A 2 -14.87 -3.40 -55.07
CA GLU A 2 -14.66 -3.74 -56.48
C GLU A 2 -13.22 -3.37 -56.85
N ARG A 3 -12.52 -4.27 -57.54
CA ARG A 3 -11.13 -4.08 -57.97
C ARG A 3 -11.11 -3.00 -59.06
N ILE A 4 -10.42 -1.90 -58.83
CA ILE A 4 -10.24 -0.86 -59.85
C ILE A 4 -9.25 -1.34 -60.92
N PRO A 5 -9.51 -1.09 -62.22
CA PRO A 5 -8.58 -1.44 -63.28
C PRO A 5 -7.26 -0.66 -63.17
N ASP A 6 -6.12 -1.34 -63.31
CA ASP A 6 -4.81 -0.70 -63.40
C ASP A 6 -4.58 -0.19 -64.83
N TYR A 7 -4.91 1.07 -65.10
CA TYR A 7 -4.72 1.69 -66.40
C TYR A 7 -3.24 1.92 -66.73
N TYR A 8 -2.34 2.00 -65.74
CA TYR A 8 -0.90 2.08 -66.00
C TYR A 8 -0.38 0.79 -66.62
N GLU A 9 -0.79 -0.36 -66.08
CA GLU A 9 -0.44 -1.66 -66.61
C GLU A 9 -1.18 -1.95 -67.93
N LEU A 10 -2.51 -1.76 -67.95
CA LEU A 10 -3.36 -2.11 -69.08
C LEU A 10 -3.07 -1.26 -70.34
N LEU A 11 -2.71 0.02 -70.17
CA LEU A 11 -2.38 0.93 -71.28
C LEU A 11 -0.88 1.17 -71.44
N LYS A 12 -0.03 0.50 -70.65
CA LYS A 12 1.44 0.62 -70.67
C LYS A 12 1.90 2.08 -70.55
N LEU A 13 1.48 2.73 -69.47
CA LEU A 13 1.82 4.12 -69.13
C LEU A 13 2.81 4.13 -67.96
N HIS A 14 3.67 5.13 -67.86
CA HIS A 14 4.60 5.27 -66.74
C HIS A 14 4.01 6.16 -65.62
N PRO A 15 3.95 5.68 -64.35
CA PRO A 15 3.41 6.44 -63.23
C PRO A 15 4.12 7.77 -62.94
N ALA A 16 5.41 7.88 -63.31
CA ALA A 16 6.21 9.07 -63.11
C ALA A 16 5.97 10.17 -64.17
N ASP A 17 5.23 9.88 -65.24
CA ASP A 17 4.98 10.86 -66.29
C ASP A 17 4.03 11.97 -65.79
N PRO A 18 4.23 13.23 -66.21
CA PRO A 18 3.30 14.32 -65.86
C PRO A 18 1.92 14.09 -66.52
N LEU A 19 0.84 14.52 -65.86
CA LEU A 19 -0.53 14.20 -66.28
C LEU A 19 -0.81 14.66 -67.72
N ALA A 20 -0.32 15.85 -68.09
CA ALA A 20 -0.47 16.38 -69.43
C ALA A 20 0.15 15.48 -70.52
N ALA A 21 1.30 14.84 -70.23
CA ALA A 21 1.94 13.91 -71.16
C ALA A 21 1.13 12.61 -71.28
N ILE A 22 0.60 12.10 -70.18
CA ILE A 22 -0.28 10.91 -70.16
C ILE A 22 -1.55 11.16 -70.97
N GLN A 23 -2.24 12.29 -70.72
CA GLN A 23 -3.46 12.67 -71.44
C GLN A 23 -3.21 12.82 -72.94
N GLN A 24 -2.12 13.50 -73.32
CA GLN A 24 -1.76 13.71 -74.72
C GLN A 24 -1.49 12.39 -75.45
N GLU A 25 -0.75 11.47 -74.82
CA GLU A 25 -0.46 10.16 -75.41
C GLU A 25 -1.71 9.29 -75.53
N LEU A 26 -2.59 9.32 -74.54
CA LEU A 26 -3.87 8.61 -74.58
C LEU A 26 -4.81 9.16 -75.66
N GLN A 27 -4.94 10.48 -75.79
CA GLN A 27 -5.73 11.10 -76.86
C GLN A 27 -5.17 10.73 -78.25
N ARG A 28 -3.85 10.74 -78.42
CA ARG A 28 -3.19 10.32 -79.66
C ARG A 28 -3.52 8.87 -80.02
N ARG A 29 -3.43 7.95 -79.04
CA ARG A 29 -3.78 6.54 -79.23
C ARG A 29 -5.27 6.35 -79.50
N PHE A 30 -6.13 7.10 -78.82
CA PHE A 30 -7.58 7.07 -79.04
C PHE A 30 -7.93 7.42 -80.49
N SER A 31 -7.38 8.51 -81.06
CA SER A 31 -7.62 8.90 -82.45
C SER A 31 -7.13 7.87 -83.48
N VAL A 32 -6.13 7.06 -83.14
CA VAL A 32 -5.67 5.95 -84.00
C VAL A 32 -6.68 4.80 -83.96
N TYR A 33 -7.13 4.40 -82.77
CA TYR A 33 -8.12 3.33 -82.63
C TYR A 33 -9.51 3.71 -83.13
N GLU A 34 -9.90 4.98 -82.99
CA GLU A 34 -11.17 5.52 -83.48
C GLU A 34 -11.31 5.35 -85.00
N LYS A 35 -10.22 5.52 -85.77
CA LYS A 35 -10.21 5.34 -87.23
C LYS A 35 -10.49 3.90 -87.68
N VAL A 36 -10.24 2.91 -86.82
CA VAL A 36 -10.41 1.47 -87.12
C VAL A 36 -11.50 0.83 -86.24
N TYR A 37 -12.17 1.63 -85.40
CA TYR A 37 -13.11 1.23 -84.35
C TYR A 37 -14.30 0.39 -84.85
N MET A 38 -14.78 0.68 -86.06
CA MET A 38 -15.92 -0.03 -86.69
C MET A 38 -15.52 -1.36 -87.34
N ARG A 39 -14.22 -1.64 -87.50
CA ARG A 39 -13.70 -2.77 -88.28
C ARG A 39 -12.90 -3.79 -87.47
N ASP A 40 -12.45 -3.42 -86.28
CA ASP A 40 -11.65 -4.27 -85.39
C ASP A 40 -12.19 -4.20 -83.96
N ASP A 41 -12.69 -5.34 -83.46
CA ASP A 41 -13.22 -5.48 -82.11
C ASP A 41 -12.16 -5.20 -81.03
N ASN A 42 -10.88 -5.42 -81.32
CA ASN A 42 -9.79 -5.08 -80.41
C ASN A 42 -9.59 -3.56 -80.34
N ALA A 43 -9.59 -2.88 -81.49
CA ALA A 43 -9.53 -1.42 -81.55
C ALA A 43 -10.72 -0.79 -80.80
N ARG A 44 -11.91 -1.40 -80.91
CA ARG A 44 -13.10 -0.98 -80.17
C ARG A 44 -12.93 -1.06 -78.65
N ARG A 45 -12.40 -2.18 -78.14
CA ARG A 45 -12.12 -2.36 -76.70
C ARG A 45 -11.04 -1.41 -76.20
N GLN A 46 -9.96 -1.24 -76.97
CA GLN A 46 -8.87 -0.32 -76.59
C GLN A 46 -9.35 1.14 -76.54
N ALA A 47 -10.15 1.58 -77.51
CA ALA A 47 -10.73 2.92 -77.48
C ALA A 47 -11.67 3.14 -76.28
N GLN A 48 -12.48 2.13 -75.91
CA GLN A 48 -13.32 2.20 -74.71
C GLN A 48 -12.49 2.27 -73.43
N LEU A 49 -11.44 1.46 -73.33
CA LEU A 49 -10.53 1.44 -72.19
C LEU A 49 -9.81 2.78 -72.01
N ILE A 50 -9.33 3.39 -73.11
CA ILE A 50 -8.71 4.71 -73.09
C ILE A 50 -9.71 5.79 -72.66
N LYS A 51 -10.95 5.72 -73.16
CA LYS A 51 -12.00 6.68 -72.78
C LYS A 51 -12.33 6.60 -71.29
N GLN A 52 -12.39 5.39 -70.73
CA GLN A 52 -12.57 5.17 -69.30
C GLN A 52 -11.38 5.71 -68.52
N ALA A 53 -10.14 5.39 -68.91
CA ALA A 53 -8.94 5.90 -68.25
C ALA A 53 -8.88 7.44 -68.21
N LEU A 54 -9.24 8.11 -69.31
CA LEU A 54 -9.29 9.57 -69.39
C LEU A 54 -10.39 10.19 -68.51
N THR A 55 -11.45 9.45 -68.20
CA THR A 55 -12.58 9.95 -67.40
C THR A 55 -12.40 9.62 -65.92
N ASP A 56 -12.03 8.38 -65.62
CA ASP A 56 -12.07 7.80 -64.27
C ASP A 56 -10.75 7.99 -63.52
N ALA A 57 -9.62 8.10 -64.23
CA ALA A 57 -8.29 8.20 -63.63
C ALA A 57 -7.55 9.48 -64.01
N PHE A 58 -7.60 9.90 -65.26
CA PHE A 58 -6.72 10.96 -65.79
C PHE A 58 -7.49 12.19 -66.28
N ALA A 59 -8.62 12.53 -65.66
CA ALA A 59 -9.40 13.71 -66.02
C ALA A 59 -8.69 15.02 -65.60
N ASP A 60 -8.23 15.06 -64.35
CA ASP A 60 -7.49 16.18 -63.75
C ASP A 60 -6.54 15.67 -62.64
N GLU A 61 -5.69 16.56 -62.13
CA GLU A 61 -4.68 16.21 -61.12
C GLU A 61 -5.30 15.66 -59.82
N PRO A 62 -6.39 16.23 -59.25
CA PRO A 62 -7.08 15.65 -58.10
C PRO A 62 -7.64 14.24 -58.34
N THR A 63 -8.20 13.99 -59.53
CA THR A 63 -8.75 12.68 -59.90
C THR A 63 -7.63 11.66 -60.06
N ARG A 64 -6.51 12.06 -60.69
CA ARG A 64 -5.31 11.24 -60.77
C ARG A 64 -4.76 10.90 -59.39
N GLN A 65 -4.64 11.87 -58.48
CA GLN A 65 -4.15 11.61 -57.13
C GLN A 65 -5.04 10.63 -56.36
N ARG A 66 -6.38 10.72 -56.51
CA ARG A 66 -7.32 9.77 -55.90
C ARG A 66 -7.21 8.39 -56.52
N TYR A 67 -7.02 8.32 -57.84
CA TYR A 67 -6.83 7.08 -58.57
C TYR A 67 -5.52 6.40 -58.18
N ASP A 68 -4.41 7.16 -58.14
CA ASP A 68 -3.09 6.69 -57.73
C ASP A 68 -3.12 6.20 -56.28
N ALA A 69 -3.78 6.92 -55.37
CA ALA A 69 -3.98 6.49 -53.99
C ALA A 69 -4.80 5.18 -53.90
N ALA A 70 -5.91 5.07 -54.64
CA ALA A 70 -6.73 3.86 -54.66
C ALA A 70 -6.01 2.66 -55.32
N LEU A 71 -5.13 2.92 -56.30
CA LEU A 71 -4.36 1.89 -57.00
C LEU A 71 -3.18 1.41 -56.15
N GLU A 72 -2.52 2.31 -55.43
CA GLU A 72 -1.54 1.98 -54.41
C GLU A 72 -2.17 1.16 -53.28
N GLU A 73 -3.35 1.55 -52.79
CA GLU A 73 -4.15 0.78 -51.80
C GLU A 73 -4.53 -0.62 -52.31
N GLN A 74 -4.69 -0.79 -53.63
CA GLN A 74 -4.96 -2.09 -54.25
C GLN A 74 -3.71 -2.94 -54.49
N LYS A 75 -2.57 -2.33 -54.86
CA LYS A 75 -1.29 -3.00 -55.19
C LYS A 75 -0.49 -3.37 -53.96
N HIS A 76 -0.44 -2.43 -53.04
CA HIS A 76 -0.11 -2.63 -51.67
C HIS A 76 -1.45 -2.62 -50.95
N PRO A 77 -2.16 -3.77 -50.87
CA PRO A 77 -3.08 -3.89 -49.77
C PRO A 77 -2.17 -3.65 -48.57
N HIS A 78 -2.29 -2.46 -47.97
CA HIS A 78 -2.07 -2.37 -46.57
C HIS A 78 -2.77 -3.62 -46.04
N THR A 79 -2.08 -4.40 -45.23
CA THR A 79 -2.79 -5.06 -44.17
C THR A 79 -3.50 -3.98 -43.32
N GLU A 80 -4.43 -3.21 -43.91
CA GLU A 80 -5.81 -3.40 -43.56
C GLU A 80 -6.02 -4.90 -43.40
N SER A 81 -5.67 -5.38 -42.19
CA SER A 81 -6.73 -5.82 -41.32
C SER A 81 -8.00 -5.17 -41.85
N LYS A 82 -8.89 -5.97 -42.46
CA LYS A 82 -10.31 -5.64 -42.49
C LYS A 82 -10.57 -4.81 -41.22
N LYS A 83 -11.47 -3.83 -41.18
CA LYS A 83 -12.04 -3.47 -39.87
C LYS A 83 -12.75 -4.67 -39.20
N GLY A 84 -12.25 -5.92 -39.28
CA GLY A 84 -11.59 -6.55 -38.15
C GLY A 84 -11.59 -5.63 -36.96
N HIS A 85 -12.61 -5.85 -36.18
CA HIS A 85 -12.79 -5.32 -34.85
C HIS A 85 -11.42 -5.18 -34.17
N ASP A 86 -11.07 -3.97 -33.69
CA ASP A 86 -9.84 -3.73 -32.94
C ASP A 86 -9.95 -4.47 -31.61
N TRP A 87 -9.57 -5.73 -31.64
CA TRP A 87 -9.66 -6.65 -30.53
C TRP A 87 -8.76 -6.21 -29.37
N LEU A 88 -7.68 -5.48 -29.65
CA LEU A 88 -6.81 -4.95 -28.61
C LEU A 88 -7.50 -3.78 -27.89
N ALA A 89 -7.97 -2.77 -28.62
CA ALA A 89 -8.72 -1.67 -28.00
C ALA A 89 -9.96 -2.16 -27.25
N GLN A 90 -10.66 -3.16 -27.81
CA GLN A 90 -11.78 -3.78 -27.11
C GLN A 90 -11.33 -4.51 -25.84
N ALA A 91 -10.24 -5.27 -25.88
CA ALA A 91 -9.71 -5.95 -24.70
C ALA A 91 -9.34 -4.95 -23.60
N LYS A 92 -8.67 -3.84 -23.94
CA LYS A 92 -8.35 -2.76 -22.98
C LYS A 92 -9.62 -2.17 -22.36
N LYS A 93 -10.61 -1.84 -23.19
CA LYS A 93 -11.90 -1.31 -22.73
C LYS A 93 -12.60 -2.28 -21.77
N LEU A 94 -12.74 -3.56 -22.17
CA LEU A 94 -13.38 -4.59 -21.36
C LEU A 94 -12.63 -4.85 -20.05
N TYR A 95 -11.30 -4.76 -20.05
CA TYR A 95 -10.49 -4.85 -18.85
C TYR A 95 -10.82 -3.72 -17.87
N HIS A 96 -10.89 -2.48 -18.33
CA HIS A 96 -11.25 -1.34 -17.49
C HIS A 96 -12.71 -1.38 -17.00
N GLU A 97 -13.62 -1.97 -17.77
CA GLU A 97 -15.01 -2.22 -17.36
C GLU A 97 -15.16 -3.41 -16.40
N GLY A 98 -14.07 -4.10 -16.05
CA GLY A 98 -14.07 -5.27 -15.15
C GLY A 98 -14.59 -6.56 -15.81
N GLN A 99 -14.79 -6.57 -17.14
CA GLN A 99 -15.30 -7.71 -17.90
C GLN A 99 -14.16 -8.64 -18.36
N TYR A 100 -13.37 -9.14 -17.40
CA TYR A 100 -12.09 -9.82 -17.66
C TYR A 100 -12.21 -11.08 -18.54
N ASN A 101 -13.29 -11.85 -18.43
CA ASN A 101 -13.51 -13.02 -19.29
C ASN A 101 -13.72 -12.64 -20.76
N GLN A 102 -14.43 -11.54 -21.00
CA GLN A 102 -14.64 -11.01 -22.35
C GLN A 102 -13.36 -10.35 -22.87
N ALA A 103 -12.61 -9.68 -22.00
CA ALA A 103 -11.29 -9.14 -22.32
C ALA A 103 -10.32 -10.27 -22.73
N ALA A 104 -10.35 -11.42 -22.03
CA ALA A 104 -9.56 -12.60 -22.37
C ALA A 104 -9.95 -13.20 -23.73
N ALA A 105 -11.25 -13.23 -24.05
CA ALA A 105 -11.72 -13.67 -25.36
C ALA A 105 -11.34 -12.70 -26.49
N ALA A 106 -11.34 -11.40 -26.22
CA ALA A 106 -10.93 -10.36 -27.17
C ALA A 106 -9.41 -10.39 -27.40
N ILE A 107 -8.59 -10.43 -26.34
CA ILE A 107 -7.13 -10.49 -26.48
C ILE A 107 -6.67 -11.76 -27.20
N GLY A 108 -7.35 -12.90 -27.00
CA GLY A 108 -7.06 -14.13 -27.72
C GLY A 108 -7.38 -14.10 -29.23
N ARG A 109 -8.11 -13.07 -29.70
CA ARG A 109 -8.36 -12.81 -31.13
C ARG A 109 -7.37 -11.81 -31.72
N VAL A 110 -6.52 -11.19 -30.90
CA VAL A 110 -5.45 -10.30 -31.37
C VAL A 110 -4.35 -11.14 -31.99
N ALA A 111 -3.91 -10.78 -33.18
CA ALA A 111 -2.72 -11.37 -33.77
C ALA A 111 -1.50 -10.87 -32.98
N HIS A 112 -0.83 -11.77 -32.28
CA HIS A 112 0.43 -11.48 -31.62
C HIS A 112 1.54 -11.38 -32.68
N GLY A 113 1.82 -10.16 -33.14
CA GLY A 113 2.92 -9.82 -34.05
C GLY A 113 4.15 -9.31 -33.31
N ASP A 114 4.99 -8.52 -33.98
CA ASP A 114 6.20 -7.91 -33.38
C ASP A 114 5.90 -6.73 -32.43
N GLU A 115 4.64 -6.56 -32.03
CA GLU A 115 4.20 -5.49 -31.13
C GLU A 115 4.18 -5.96 -29.67
N PRO A 116 4.80 -5.22 -28.75
CA PRO A 116 4.87 -5.60 -27.34
C PRO A 116 3.55 -5.38 -26.57
N ASP A 117 2.69 -4.47 -27.06
CA ASP A 117 1.46 -4.05 -26.36
C ASP A 117 0.40 -5.17 -26.22
N PRO A 118 0.07 -5.95 -27.27
CA PRO A 118 -0.79 -7.13 -27.12
C PRO A 118 -0.31 -8.13 -26.06
N TYR A 119 1.00 -8.34 -25.96
CA TYR A 119 1.58 -9.25 -24.98
C TYR A 119 1.50 -8.69 -23.56
N ALA A 120 1.74 -7.39 -23.36
CA ALA A 120 1.60 -6.74 -22.06
C ALA A 120 0.16 -6.86 -21.53
N TRP A 121 -0.82 -6.61 -22.39
CA TRP A 121 -2.24 -6.73 -22.01
C TRP A 121 -2.70 -8.17 -21.80
N ALA A 122 -2.17 -9.14 -22.56
CA ALA A 122 -2.41 -10.55 -22.30
C ALA A 122 -1.92 -10.97 -20.90
N ALA A 123 -0.75 -10.47 -20.47
CA ALA A 123 -0.24 -10.72 -19.12
C ALA A 123 -1.16 -10.12 -18.04
N LEU A 124 -1.56 -8.85 -18.19
CA LEU A 124 -2.46 -8.16 -17.24
C LEU A 124 -3.82 -8.86 -17.12
N ILE A 125 -4.41 -9.29 -18.24
CA ILE A 125 -5.69 -10.01 -18.27
C ILE A 125 -5.55 -11.39 -17.62
N ALA A 126 -4.45 -12.10 -17.88
CA ALA A 126 -4.19 -13.41 -17.27
C ALA A 126 -4.12 -13.30 -15.73
N LEU A 127 -3.43 -12.29 -15.21
CA LEU A 127 -3.30 -12.07 -13.75
C LEU A 127 -4.63 -11.78 -13.05
N LYS A 128 -5.61 -11.18 -13.74
CA LYS A 128 -6.95 -10.95 -13.14
C LYS A 128 -7.70 -12.24 -12.80
N ARG A 129 -7.26 -13.39 -13.31
CA ARG A 129 -7.82 -14.69 -12.93
C ARG A 129 -7.40 -15.11 -11.50
N LEU A 130 -6.29 -14.54 -10.98
CA LEU A 130 -5.81 -14.83 -9.62
C LEU A 130 -6.82 -14.43 -8.55
N ASP A 131 -7.61 -13.38 -8.77
CA ASP A 131 -8.59 -12.87 -7.81
C ASP A 131 -9.67 -13.91 -7.47
N ASN A 132 -9.90 -14.88 -8.36
CA ASN A 132 -10.91 -15.93 -8.21
C ASN A 132 -10.32 -17.32 -7.95
N THR A 133 -8.99 -17.45 -7.84
CA THR A 133 -8.30 -18.74 -7.71
C THR A 133 -7.73 -18.91 -6.31
N THR A 134 -8.17 -19.96 -5.62
CA THR A 134 -7.62 -20.38 -4.30
C THR A 134 -6.65 -21.55 -4.40
N ASP A 135 -6.56 -22.20 -5.56
CA ASP A 135 -5.62 -23.32 -5.80
C ASP A 135 -4.20 -22.79 -6.07
N VAL A 136 -3.24 -23.25 -5.29
CA VAL A 136 -1.83 -22.86 -5.38
C VAL A 136 -1.22 -23.26 -6.73
N HIS A 137 -1.57 -24.43 -7.27
CA HIS A 137 -1.03 -24.90 -8.55
C HIS A 137 -1.58 -24.09 -9.73
N GLU A 138 -2.88 -23.79 -9.71
CA GLU A 138 -3.49 -22.93 -10.73
C GLU A 138 -2.93 -21.50 -10.64
N ARG A 139 -2.70 -20.99 -9.42
CA ARG A 139 -2.05 -19.69 -9.18
C ARG A 139 -0.66 -19.63 -9.81
N GLU A 140 0.18 -20.63 -9.57
CA GLU A 140 1.51 -20.71 -10.18
C GLU A 140 1.45 -20.76 -11.70
N GLN A 141 0.51 -21.51 -12.27
CA GLN A 141 0.35 -21.63 -13.71
C GLN A 141 -0.09 -20.30 -14.34
N ILE A 142 -1.00 -19.57 -13.70
CA ILE A 142 -1.42 -18.23 -14.15
C ILE A 142 -0.24 -17.27 -14.13
N ILE A 143 0.54 -17.24 -13.05
CA ILE A 143 1.72 -16.38 -12.92
C ILE A 143 2.76 -16.72 -14.00
N ARG A 144 3.04 -18.00 -14.24
CA ARG A 144 3.97 -18.43 -15.31
C ARG A 144 3.47 -18.02 -16.69
N THR A 145 2.18 -18.13 -16.95
CA THR A 145 1.57 -17.71 -18.22
C THR A 145 1.71 -16.20 -18.42
N ALA A 146 1.43 -15.41 -17.39
CA ALA A 146 1.61 -13.96 -17.43
C ALA A 146 3.08 -13.56 -17.63
N GLN A 147 4.02 -14.26 -16.97
CA GLN A 147 5.45 -14.06 -17.17
C GLN A 147 5.88 -14.37 -18.61
N ASN A 148 5.41 -15.46 -19.21
CA ASN A 148 5.71 -15.79 -20.60
C ASN A 148 5.22 -14.71 -21.58
N HIS A 149 4.02 -14.18 -21.35
CA HIS A 149 3.53 -13.04 -22.14
C HIS A 149 4.40 -11.81 -21.95
N LEU A 150 4.79 -11.48 -20.72
CA LEU A 150 5.67 -10.36 -20.42
C LEU A 150 7.07 -10.53 -21.07
N ASP A 151 7.63 -11.73 -21.06
CA ASP A 151 8.93 -12.02 -21.69
C ASP A 151 8.87 -11.76 -23.20
N ASN A 152 7.80 -12.20 -23.87
CA ASN A 152 7.57 -11.89 -25.27
C ASN A 152 7.41 -10.38 -25.50
N ALA A 153 6.67 -9.68 -24.63
CA ALA A 153 6.56 -8.23 -24.69
C ALA A 153 7.94 -7.56 -24.63
N TYR A 154 8.85 -8.02 -23.75
CA TYR A 154 10.19 -7.47 -23.65
C TYR A 154 11.10 -7.79 -24.83
N VAL A 155 10.92 -8.94 -25.48
CA VAL A 155 11.60 -9.25 -26.74
C VAL A 155 11.19 -8.25 -27.82
N CYS A 156 9.89 -8.03 -27.99
CA CYS A 156 9.35 -7.05 -28.95
C CYS A 156 9.76 -5.61 -28.60
N LEU A 157 9.78 -5.26 -27.31
CA LEU A 157 10.17 -3.93 -26.83
C LEU A 157 11.62 -3.57 -27.18
N LYS A 158 12.51 -4.57 -27.26
CA LYS A 158 13.91 -4.37 -27.67
C LYS A 158 14.09 -4.24 -29.19
N ALA A 159 13.10 -4.64 -29.98
CA ALA A 159 13.21 -4.76 -31.43
C ALA A 159 12.91 -3.46 -32.22
N GLY A 160 12.58 -2.34 -31.55
CA GLY A 160 12.34 -1.07 -32.25
C GLY A 160 11.97 0.10 -31.32
N GLU A 161 11.72 1.27 -31.92
CA GLU A 161 11.15 2.42 -31.20
C GLU A 161 9.67 2.15 -30.89
N GLN A 162 9.31 2.32 -29.63
CA GLN A 162 7.96 2.04 -29.11
C GLN A 162 7.39 3.31 -28.50
N SER A 163 6.06 3.46 -28.58
CA SER A 163 5.40 4.61 -27.98
C SER A 163 5.63 4.65 -26.46
N GLU A 164 5.60 5.85 -25.88
CA GLU A 164 5.69 6.01 -24.42
C GLU A 164 4.60 5.22 -23.70
N GLN A 165 3.36 5.25 -24.21
CA GLN A 165 2.24 4.51 -23.64
C GLN A 165 2.50 3.00 -23.64
N THR A 166 3.07 2.47 -24.72
CA THR A 166 3.43 1.06 -24.82
C THR A 166 4.48 0.68 -23.76
N ARG A 167 5.47 1.54 -23.51
CA ARG A 167 6.48 1.32 -22.46
C ARG A 167 5.85 1.35 -21.06
N VAL A 168 4.91 2.27 -20.83
CA VAL A 168 4.14 2.37 -19.58
C VAL A 168 3.26 1.13 -19.37
N ASP A 169 2.58 0.63 -20.41
CA ASP A 169 1.75 -0.57 -20.36
C ASP A 169 2.60 -1.83 -20.08
N CYS A 170 3.76 -1.97 -20.73
CA CYS A 170 4.72 -3.04 -20.45
C CYS A 170 5.27 -2.96 -19.01
N LEU A 171 5.57 -1.76 -18.51
CA LEU A 171 6.01 -1.57 -17.14
C LEU A 171 4.91 -1.96 -16.14
N ARG A 172 3.66 -1.59 -16.40
CA ARG A 172 2.51 -2.01 -15.59
C ARG A 172 2.38 -3.53 -15.54
N ALA A 173 2.45 -4.19 -16.69
CA ALA A 173 2.42 -5.65 -16.76
C ALA A 173 3.56 -6.27 -15.95
N SER A 174 4.77 -5.73 -16.08
CA SER A 174 5.93 -6.19 -15.30
C SER A 174 5.75 -6.01 -13.80
N MET A 175 5.21 -4.87 -13.38
CA MET A 175 4.91 -4.57 -11.99
C MET A 175 3.91 -5.59 -11.42
N GLU A 176 2.78 -5.79 -12.10
CA GLU A 176 1.73 -6.71 -11.66
C GLU A 176 2.21 -8.16 -11.60
N VAL A 177 3.03 -8.61 -12.56
CA VAL A 177 3.63 -9.96 -12.51
C VAL A 177 4.55 -10.11 -11.30
N LEU A 178 5.41 -9.13 -11.01
CA LEU A 178 6.29 -9.16 -9.85
C LEU A 178 5.51 -9.14 -8.53
N LEU A 179 4.45 -8.33 -8.45
CA LEU A 179 3.57 -8.29 -7.28
C LEU A 179 2.87 -9.65 -7.08
N ALA A 180 2.40 -10.29 -8.17
CA ALA A 180 1.80 -11.62 -8.09
C ALA A 180 2.80 -12.71 -7.63
N GLN A 181 4.08 -12.53 -7.94
CA GLN A 181 5.20 -13.38 -7.47
C GLN A 181 5.63 -13.10 -6.02
N GLY A 182 5.04 -12.10 -5.35
CA GLY A 182 5.45 -11.67 -4.00
C GLY A 182 6.76 -10.88 -3.98
N LYS A 183 7.17 -10.30 -5.12
CA LYS A 183 8.41 -9.53 -5.28
C LYS A 183 8.13 -8.03 -5.34
N ALA A 184 7.44 -7.50 -4.33
CA ALA A 184 6.99 -6.11 -4.32
C ALA A 184 8.14 -5.09 -4.31
N GLU A 185 9.27 -5.38 -3.65
CA GLU A 185 10.47 -4.52 -3.66
C GLU A 185 11.10 -4.40 -5.05
N GLU A 186 11.14 -5.50 -5.82
CA GLU A 186 11.65 -5.50 -7.18
C GLU A 186 10.71 -4.70 -8.11
N ALA A 187 9.40 -4.85 -7.91
CA ALA A 187 8.39 -4.07 -8.64
C ALA A 187 8.56 -2.57 -8.36
N LEU A 188 8.72 -2.20 -7.08
CA LEU A 188 8.95 -0.81 -6.65
C LEU A 188 10.22 -0.24 -7.26
N THR A 189 11.34 -0.98 -7.22
CA THR A 189 12.63 -0.55 -7.78
C THR A 189 12.50 -0.24 -9.27
N LYS A 190 11.79 -1.09 -10.04
CA LYS A 190 11.55 -0.85 -11.47
C LYS A 190 10.73 0.41 -11.73
N VAL A 191 9.69 0.65 -10.94
CA VAL A 191 8.87 1.86 -11.08
C VAL A 191 9.67 3.12 -10.71
N GLN A 192 10.47 3.08 -9.63
CA GLN A 192 11.34 4.17 -9.24
C GLN A 192 12.40 4.50 -10.30
N GLU A 193 12.97 3.48 -10.94
CA GLU A 193 13.89 3.70 -12.05
C GLU A 193 13.22 4.36 -13.25
N ALA A 194 11.99 3.94 -13.58
CA ALA A 194 11.20 4.57 -14.64
C ALA A 194 10.85 6.03 -14.31
N LEU A 195 10.56 6.35 -13.05
CA LEU A 195 10.24 7.71 -12.59
C LEU A 195 11.38 8.70 -12.84
N LYS A 196 12.65 8.29 -12.61
CA LYS A 196 13.84 9.15 -12.81
C LYS A 196 13.97 9.74 -14.21
N HIS A 197 13.45 9.04 -15.21
CA HIS A 197 13.58 9.38 -16.62
C HIS A 197 12.23 9.60 -17.30
N SER A 198 11.17 9.78 -16.50
CA SER A 198 9.81 9.92 -17.02
C SER A 198 9.55 11.31 -17.59
N SER A 199 8.74 11.36 -18.63
CA SER A 199 8.18 12.60 -19.16
C SER A 199 7.07 13.13 -18.26
N ALA A 200 6.69 14.39 -18.46
CA ALA A 200 5.53 14.98 -17.78
C ALA A 200 4.22 14.22 -18.05
N THR A 201 4.06 13.62 -19.24
CA THR A 201 2.88 12.83 -19.61
C THR A 201 2.81 11.48 -18.91
N ALA A 202 3.95 10.81 -18.73
CA ALA A 202 4.03 9.50 -18.07
C ALA A 202 4.09 9.59 -16.54
N PHE A 203 4.64 10.68 -16.00
CA PHE A 203 4.93 10.83 -14.57
C PHE A 203 3.74 10.52 -13.65
N PRO A 204 2.51 11.05 -13.87
CA PRO A 204 1.41 10.78 -12.94
C PRO A 204 0.96 9.31 -12.96
N ARG A 205 1.11 8.62 -14.10
CA ARG A 205 0.81 7.19 -14.21
C ARG A 205 1.83 6.34 -13.45
N LEU A 206 3.10 6.74 -13.49
CA LEU A 206 4.15 6.07 -12.73
C LEU A 206 4.02 6.32 -11.22
N CYS A 207 3.59 7.51 -10.81
CA CYS A 207 3.22 7.78 -9.42
C CYS A 207 2.07 6.87 -8.95
N GLN A 208 1.05 6.65 -9.79
CA GLN A 208 -0.03 5.71 -9.50
C GLN A 208 0.48 4.27 -9.32
N PHE A 209 1.39 3.81 -10.18
CA PHE A 209 2.04 2.50 -10.04
C PHE A 209 2.86 2.40 -8.76
N GLN A 210 3.61 3.45 -8.41
CA GLN A 210 4.40 3.50 -7.19
C GLN A 210 3.51 3.40 -5.95
N SER A 211 2.39 4.14 -5.93
CA SER A 211 1.39 4.04 -4.87
C SER A 211 0.84 2.62 -4.72
N GLU A 212 0.54 1.96 -5.82
CA GLU A 212 0.03 0.60 -5.82
C GLU A 212 1.05 -0.41 -5.30
N CYS A 213 2.32 -0.30 -5.72
CA CYS A 213 3.41 -1.12 -5.18
C CYS A 213 3.54 -0.99 -3.67
N PHE A 214 3.58 0.24 -3.16
CA PHE A 214 3.67 0.50 -1.73
C PHE A 214 2.46 -0.04 -0.97
N MET A 215 1.24 0.14 -1.48
CA MET A 215 0.02 -0.41 -0.87
C MET A 215 0.05 -1.93 -0.78
N ARG A 216 0.47 -2.62 -1.85
CA ARG A 216 0.52 -4.08 -1.86
C ARG A 216 1.71 -4.66 -1.08
N ASN A 217 2.76 -3.87 -0.88
CA ASN A 217 3.88 -4.20 0.01
C ASN A 217 3.60 -3.80 1.47
N ALA A 218 2.40 -3.28 1.78
CA ALA A 218 2.16 -2.69 3.07
C ALA A 218 2.31 -3.73 4.18
N ASP A 219 1.75 -4.95 4.11
CA ASP A 219 1.85 -5.98 5.17
C ASP A 219 1.70 -5.43 6.62
N GLY A 220 0.96 -4.32 6.80
CA GLY A 220 0.83 -3.60 8.08
C GLY A 220 1.97 -2.62 8.43
N ASN A 221 2.99 -2.46 7.60
CA ASN A 221 4.04 -1.44 7.67
C ASN A 221 3.49 -0.05 7.28
N GLU A 222 3.32 0.79 8.29
CA GLU A 222 2.82 2.17 8.18
C GLU A 222 3.65 3.04 7.22
N TRP A 223 4.96 2.82 7.15
CA TRP A 223 5.82 3.58 6.25
C TRP A 223 5.44 3.39 4.77
N ASN A 224 5.10 2.16 4.37
CA ASN A 224 4.66 1.87 3.01
C ASN A 224 3.33 2.56 2.69
N LEU A 225 2.40 2.65 3.64
CA LEU A 225 1.12 3.34 3.43
C LEU A 225 1.30 4.87 3.25
N ASP A 226 2.22 5.46 4.02
CA ASP A 226 2.58 6.87 3.90
C ASP A 226 3.24 7.18 2.56
N GLU A 227 4.17 6.34 2.12
CA GLU A 227 4.82 6.49 0.82
C GLU A 227 3.85 6.27 -0.36
N ALA A 228 2.86 5.38 -0.20
CA ALA A 228 1.80 5.22 -1.19
C ALA A 228 0.99 6.51 -1.35
N THR A 229 0.60 7.12 -0.23
CA THR A 229 -0.14 8.39 -0.20
C THR A 229 0.70 9.52 -0.77
N HIS A 230 1.99 9.58 -0.41
CA HIS A 230 2.91 10.60 -0.90
C HIS A 230 3.09 10.54 -2.42
N SER A 231 3.29 9.33 -2.95
CA SER A 231 3.39 9.09 -4.39
C SER A 231 2.11 9.52 -5.11
N ALA A 232 0.93 9.25 -4.53
CA ALA A 232 -0.34 9.63 -5.11
C ALA A 232 -0.52 11.15 -5.18
N ILE A 233 -0.15 11.87 -4.11
CA ILE A 233 -0.20 13.34 -4.06
C ILE A 233 0.73 13.95 -5.13
N PHE A 234 1.95 13.42 -5.30
CA PHE A 234 2.83 13.89 -6.36
C PHE A 234 2.25 13.66 -7.76
N GLY A 235 1.59 12.52 -7.99
CA GLY A 235 0.87 12.27 -9.24
C GLY A 235 -0.24 13.29 -9.48
N LEU A 236 -1.04 13.61 -8.45
CA LEU A 236 -2.11 14.61 -8.53
C LEU A 236 -1.56 16.01 -8.81
N GLN A 237 -0.44 16.37 -8.18
CA GLN A 237 0.23 17.65 -8.43
C GLN A 237 0.73 17.74 -9.88
N ALA A 238 1.41 16.69 -10.36
CA ALA A 238 1.89 16.65 -11.74
C ALA A 238 0.74 16.75 -12.76
N LEU A 239 -0.38 16.07 -12.52
CA LEU A 239 -1.63 16.22 -13.30
C LEU A 239 -2.15 17.66 -13.31
N ALA A 240 -2.06 18.36 -12.18
CA ALA A 240 -2.53 19.74 -12.07
C ALA A 240 -1.57 20.76 -12.70
N ASP A 241 -0.28 20.45 -12.78
CA ASP A 241 0.77 21.36 -13.25
C ASP A 241 0.82 21.47 -14.79
N HIS A 242 0.32 20.48 -15.53
CA HIS A 242 0.37 20.46 -17.01
C HIS A 242 -0.96 20.16 -17.72
N PRO A 243 -2.09 20.79 -17.36
CA PRO A 243 -3.45 20.36 -17.76
C PRO A 243 -3.67 20.24 -19.28
N GLY A 244 -2.87 20.95 -20.09
CA GLY A 244 -2.91 20.86 -21.56
C GLY A 244 -2.30 19.58 -22.17
N GLN A 245 -1.71 18.69 -21.35
CA GLN A 245 -1.09 17.45 -21.83
C GLN A 245 -2.03 16.24 -21.80
N TRP A 246 -3.25 16.39 -21.25
CA TRP A 246 -4.21 15.30 -21.12
C TRP A 246 -5.55 15.67 -21.76
N THR A 247 -6.22 14.67 -22.32
CA THR A 247 -7.65 14.81 -22.63
C THR A 247 -8.45 14.84 -21.33
N GLU A 248 -9.64 15.46 -21.35
CA GLU A 248 -10.54 15.50 -20.19
C GLU A 248 -10.78 14.10 -19.60
N GLN A 249 -10.98 13.10 -20.46
CA GLN A 249 -11.20 11.72 -20.02
C GLN A 249 -9.97 11.13 -19.33
N GLN A 250 -8.77 11.30 -19.90
CA GLN A 250 -7.52 10.84 -19.29
C GLN A 250 -7.25 11.51 -17.95
N PHE A 251 -7.52 12.81 -17.85
CA PHE A 251 -7.42 13.54 -16.60
C PHE A 251 -8.35 12.95 -15.55
N GLN A 252 -9.65 12.81 -15.87
CA GLN A 252 -10.65 12.29 -14.92
C GLN A 252 -10.33 10.86 -14.46
N ASP A 253 -9.91 9.99 -15.38
CA ASP A 253 -9.57 8.60 -15.05
C ASP A 253 -8.33 8.52 -14.15
N LEU A 254 -7.25 9.24 -14.49
CA LEU A 254 -6.02 9.22 -13.71
C LEU A 254 -6.18 9.95 -12.37
N TYR A 255 -6.94 11.04 -12.34
CA TYR A 255 -7.32 11.73 -11.11
C TYR A 255 -8.08 10.77 -10.18
N LYS A 256 -9.09 10.06 -10.68
CA LYS A 256 -9.86 9.09 -9.91
C LYS A 256 -8.98 7.95 -9.37
N GLU A 257 -8.07 7.43 -10.18
CA GLU A 257 -7.15 6.37 -9.76
C GLU A 257 -6.19 6.84 -8.68
N LEU A 258 -5.54 8.01 -8.85
CA LEU A 258 -4.62 8.57 -7.86
C LEU A 258 -5.35 8.97 -6.56
N THR A 259 -6.54 9.55 -6.65
CA THR A 259 -7.36 9.87 -5.48
C THR A 259 -7.93 8.65 -4.77
N ALA A 260 -7.78 7.43 -5.31
CA ALA A 260 -8.09 6.20 -4.58
C ALA A 260 -6.96 5.80 -3.60
N TYR A 261 -5.73 6.26 -3.85
CA TYR A 261 -4.55 6.01 -3.01
C TYR A 261 -4.23 7.18 -2.07
N ALA A 262 -4.58 8.41 -2.45
CA ALA A 262 -4.51 9.59 -1.58
C ALA A 262 -5.40 9.60 -0.30
N PRO A 263 -6.48 8.78 -0.14
CA PRO A 263 -7.33 8.77 1.05
C PRO A 263 -6.96 7.63 2.02
N VAL A 264 -5.93 6.81 1.71
CA VAL A 264 -5.51 5.73 2.60
C VAL A 264 -4.96 6.34 3.89
N ARG A 265 -5.45 5.80 5.00
CA ARG A 265 -5.50 6.42 6.33
C ARG A 265 -4.24 6.12 7.17
N HIS A 266 -3.96 7.09 8.06
CA HIS A 266 -3.47 6.98 9.45
C HIS A 266 -2.05 6.46 9.72
N ASP A 267 -1.09 7.39 9.76
CA ASP A 267 -0.57 7.79 11.07
C ASP A 267 -0.21 9.29 11.11
N LEU A 268 -0.36 9.86 12.31
CA LEU A 268 -0.24 11.27 12.69
C LEU A 268 1.22 11.75 12.65
N SER A 269 1.93 11.51 11.54
CA SER A 269 3.26 12.06 11.38
C SER A 269 3.16 13.58 11.19
N ARG A 270 4.14 14.29 11.75
CA ARG A 270 4.31 15.75 11.57
C ARG A 270 4.26 16.16 10.10
N GLN A 271 4.81 15.27 9.27
CA GLN A 271 4.95 15.37 7.84
C GLN A 271 3.62 15.20 7.11
N THR A 272 2.71 14.33 7.58
CA THR A 272 1.39 14.11 6.98
C THR A 272 0.50 15.35 7.14
N ILE A 273 0.46 15.96 8.33
CA ILE A 273 -0.30 17.20 8.55
C ILE A 273 0.29 18.34 7.71
N SER A 274 1.61 18.51 7.69
CA SER A 274 2.29 19.50 6.86
C SER A 274 1.96 19.32 5.37
N ARG A 275 2.02 18.08 4.86
CA ARG A 275 1.70 17.79 3.45
C ARG A 275 0.24 18.04 3.10
N ILE A 276 -0.70 17.74 4.01
CA ILE A 276 -2.12 18.06 3.81
C ILE A 276 -2.32 19.59 3.76
N GLN A 277 -1.59 20.35 4.59
CA GLN A 277 -1.61 21.81 4.57
C GLN A 277 -0.98 22.37 3.30
N ASP A 278 0.18 21.85 2.89
CA ASP A 278 0.87 22.25 1.66
C ASP A 278 -0.02 22.00 0.44
N TYR A 279 -0.69 20.84 0.38
CA TYR A 279 -1.65 20.55 -0.67
C TYR A 279 -2.86 21.51 -0.63
N ALA A 280 -3.41 21.79 0.55
CA ALA A 280 -4.50 22.76 0.68
C ALA A 280 -4.07 24.18 0.25
N ASN A 281 -2.84 24.57 0.54
CA ASN A 281 -2.27 25.84 0.09
C ASN A 281 -2.11 25.86 -1.43
N THR A 282 -1.59 24.79 -2.03
CA THR A 282 -1.51 24.63 -3.49
C THR A 282 -2.91 24.72 -4.12
N CYS A 283 -3.93 24.06 -3.57
CA CYS A 283 -5.30 24.18 -4.07
C CYS A 283 -5.81 25.63 -4.01
N GLN A 284 -5.45 26.37 -2.96
CA GLN A 284 -5.82 27.78 -2.80
C GLN A 284 -5.09 28.68 -3.81
N GLU A 285 -3.78 28.49 -4.00
CA GLU A 285 -3.01 29.20 -5.04
C GLU A 285 -3.57 28.94 -6.44
N ARG A 286 -4.04 27.71 -6.70
CA ARG A 286 -4.70 27.36 -7.96
C ARG A 286 -6.06 28.03 -8.12
N LEU A 287 -6.84 28.18 -7.05
CA LEU A 287 -8.07 28.97 -7.08
C LEU A 287 -7.79 30.43 -7.47
N ASP A 288 -6.77 31.03 -6.87
CA ASP A 288 -6.38 32.42 -7.13
C ASP A 288 -5.86 32.60 -8.57
N LEU A 289 -5.13 31.60 -9.09
CA LEU A 289 -4.69 31.56 -10.49
C LEU A 289 -5.87 31.42 -11.47
N LEU A 290 -6.88 30.61 -11.15
CA LEU A 290 -8.05 30.46 -12.01
C LEU A 290 -8.77 31.79 -12.20
N ASP A 291 -8.81 32.67 -11.18
CA ASP A 291 -9.42 34.00 -11.27
C ASP A 291 -8.70 34.95 -12.25
N THR A 292 -7.44 34.67 -12.57
CA THR A 292 -6.59 35.54 -13.42
C THR A 292 -6.30 34.93 -14.79
N THR A 293 -6.65 33.66 -15.02
CA THR A 293 -6.31 32.93 -16.24
C THR A 293 -7.45 32.97 -17.27
N PRO A 294 -7.18 33.26 -18.56
CA PRO A 294 -8.18 33.27 -19.60
C PRO A 294 -8.54 31.83 -20.03
N ILE A 295 -9.53 31.25 -19.37
CA ILE A 295 -10.10 29.92 -19.68
C ILE A 295 -11.63 30.02 -19.83
N PRO A 296 -12.27 29.11 -20.59
CA PRO A 296 -13.72 29.11 -20.76
C PRO A 296 -14.47 28.99 -19.44
N GLN A 297 -15.50 29.84 -19.25
CA GLN A 297 -16.25 29.94 -17.99
C GLN A 297 -16.77 28.60 -17.43
N PRO A 298 -17.33 27.68 -18.24
CA PRO A 298 -17.81 26.39 -17.73
C PRO A 298 -16.69 25.54 -17.13
N ALA A 299 -15.50 25.57 -17.75
CA ALA A 299 -14.33 24.87 -17.23
C ALA A 299 -13.83 25.56 -15.95
N GLN A 300 -13.74 26.89 -15.95
CA GLN A 300 -13.33 27.66 -14.76
C GLN A 300 -14.24 27.36 -13.55
N ASP A 301 -15.56 27.30 -13.73
CA ASP A 301 -16.52 27.01 -12.67
C ASP A 301 -16.45 25.56 -12.17
N GLN A 302 -16.09 24.62 -13.04
CA GLN A 302 -15.85 23.22 -12.68
C GLN A 302 -14.58 23.10 -11.82
N TRP A 303 -13.47 23.72 -12.25
CA TRP A 303 -12.20 23.71 -11.52
C TRP A 303 -12.29 24.45 -10.19
N LYS A 304 -13.02 25.58 -10.13
CA LYS A 304 -13.26 26.30 -8.87
C LYS A 304 -13.99 25.44 -7.85
N ARG A 305 -15.10 24.81 -8.26
CA ARG A 305 -15.83 23.88 -7.38
C ARG A 305 -14.94 22.73 -6.92
N HIS A 306 -14.10 22.22 -7.81
CA HIS A 306 -13.18 21.14 -7.50
C HIS A 306 -12.17 21.52 -6.40
N PHE A 307 -11.38 22.57 -6.60
CA PHE A 307 -10.37 22.98 -5.63
C PHE A 307 -10.98 23.48 -4.32
N GLN A 308 -12.18 24.07 -4.35
CA GLN A 308 -12.93 24.43 -3.14
C GLN A 308 -13.33 23.19 -2.33
N ASN A 309 -13.83 22.14 -3.00
CA ASN A 309 -14.18 20.88 -2.35
C ASN A 309 -12.96 20.17 -1.76
N GLU A 310 -11.83 20.16 -2.48
CA GLU A 310 -10.58 19.58 -1.99
C GLU A 310 -10.02 20.34 -0.78
N THR A 311 -10.04 21.68 -0.83
CA THR A 311 -9.63 22.52 0.31
C THR A 311 -10.52 22.26 1.53
N ALA A 312 -11.83 22.14 1.33
CA ALA A 312 -12.77 21.80 2.40
C ALA A 312 -12.52 20.39 2.95
N SER A 313 -12.24 19.41 2.07
CA SER A 313 -11.88 18.04 2.47
C SER A 313 -10.61 18.02 3.32
N CYS A 314 -9.57 18.75 2.91
CA CYS A 314 -8.32 18.86 3.67
C CYS A 314 -8.53 19.45 5.07
N ARG A 315 -9.32 20.52 5.18
CA ARG A 315 -9.68 21.13 6.48
C ARG A 315 -10.46 20.17 7.37
N GLN A 316 -11.43 19.43 6.81
CA GLN A 316 -12.18 18.41 7.54
C GLN A 316 -11.28 17.28 8.04
N ARG A 317 -10.31 16.85 7.21
CA ARG A 317 -9.32 15.82 7.60
C ARG A 317 -8.46 16.30 8.77
N ILE A 318 -7.91 17.52 8.71
CA ILE A 318 -7.13 18.10 9.82
C ILE A 318 -7.97 18.20 11.10
N ALA A 319 -9.21 18.69 11.02
CA ALA A 319 -10.10 18.81 12.17
C ALA A 319 -10.40 17.45 12.82
N TRP A 320 -10.66 16.43 12.00
CA TRP A 320 -10.89 15.06 12.48
C TRP A 320 -9.65 14.46 13.15
N ILE A 321 -8.45 14.68 12.56
CA ILE A 321 -7.16 14.25 13.10
C ILE A 321 -6.94 14.85 14.51
N ASN A 322 -7.17 16.15 14.67
CA ASN A 322 -7.05 16.83 15.97
C ASN A 322 -8.07 16.29 16.99
N GLN A 323 -9.32 16.04 16.58
CA GLN A 323 -10.34 15.46 17.44
C GLN A 323 -9.94 14.06 17.93
N LYS A 324 -9.38 13.23 17.06
CA LYS A 324 -8.94 11.88 17.40
C LYS A 324 -7.76 11.89 18.38
N ALA A 325 -6.77 12.75 18.15
CA ALA A 325 -5.65 12.93 19.08
C ALA A 325 -6.12 13.37 20.49
N ALA A 326 -7.14 14.22 20.57
CA ALA A 326 -7.74 14.63 21.85
C ALA A 326 -8.45 13.47 22.57
N GLN A 327 -9.15 12.59 21.83
CA GLN A 327 -9.77 11.39 22.39
C GLN A 327 -8.73 10.42 22.94
N ASP A 328 -7.66 10.15 22.18
CA ASP A 328 -6.62 9.22 22.60
C ASP A 328 -5.86 9.75 23.83
N ALA A 329 -5.62 11.07 23.91
CA ALA A 329 -5.10 11.72 25.11
C ALA A 329 -6.03 11.54 26.33
N ALA A 330 -7.34 11.61 26.14
CA ALA A 330 -8.32 11.38 27.20
C ALA A 330 -8.29 9.91 27.68
N THR A 331 -8.21 8.94 26.76
CA THR A 331 -8.08 7.52 27.08
C THR A 331 -6.78 7.24 27.85
N LEU A 332 -5.65 7.80 27.41
CA LEU A 332 -4.37 7.67 28.11
C LEU A 332 -4.42 8.26 29.53
N ARG A 333 -5.08 9.41 29.71
CA ARG A 333 -5.31 9.99 31.05
C ARG A 333 -6.16 9.08 31.94
N GLN A 334 -7.18 8.44 31.39
CA GLN A 334 -8.01 7.49 32.13
C GLN A 334 -7.19 6.27 32.56
N GLN A 335 -6.39 5.69 31.65
CA GLN A 335 -5.48 4.59 31.95
C GLN A 335 -4.46 4.96 33.03
N LEU A 336 -3.86 6.16 32.92
CA LEU A 336 -2.95 6.68 33.94
C LEU A 336 -3.64 6.78 35.30
N THR A 337 -4.87 7.28 35.35
CA THR A 337 -5.66 7.39 36.59
C THR A 337 -5.90 6.02 37.21
N THR A 338 -6.27 5.03 36.39
CA THR A 338 -6.45 3.64 36.84
C THR A 338 -5.15 3.04 37.36
N MET A 339 -4.03 3.25 36.67
CA MET A 339 -2.72 2.75 37.12
C MET A 339 -2.26 3.41 38.41
N ILE A 340 -2.49 4.71 38.59
CA ILE A 340 -2.19 5.40 39.85
C ILE A 340 -3.02 4.82 41.00
N ALA A 341 -4.31 4.54 40.78
CA ALA A 341 -5.16 3.91 41.80
C ALA A 341 -4.69 2.48 42.15
N GLN A 342 -4.29 1.69 41.15
CA GLN A 342 -3.69 0.37 41.35
C GLN A 342 -2.39 0.45 42.14
N TYR A 343 -1.50 1.38 41.79
CA TYR A 343 -0.25 1.63 42.51
C TYR A 343 -0.51 1.98 43.98
N GLN A 344 -1.48 2.87 44.26
CA GLN A 344 -1.85 3.25 45.63
C GLN A 344 -2.41 2.06 46.43
N SER A 345 -3.26 1.23 45.82
CA SER A 345 -3.78 0.01 46.47
C SER A 345 -2.66 -0.99 46.76
N LEU A 346 -1.72 -1.17 45.84
CA LEU A 346 -0.58 -2.07 46.01
C LEU A 346 0.36 -1.57 47.12
N MET A 347 0.61 -0.26 47.17
CA MET A 347 1.36 0.41 48.24
C MET A 347 0.72 0.18 49.63
N GLN A 348 -0.60 0.30 49.75
CA GLN A 348 -1.30 0.05 51.02
C GLN A 348 -1.20 -1.42 51.45
N SER A 349 -1.38 -2.36 50.50
CA SER A 349 -1.19 -3.79 50.74
C SER A 349 0.23 -4.12 51.17
N HIS A 350 1.23 -3.53 50.49
CA HIS A 350 2.64 -3.67 50.85
C HIS A 350 2.91 -3.17 52.27
N ALA A 351 2.46 -1.96 52.61
CA ALA A 351 2.60 -1.38 53.95
C ALA A 351 1.97 -2.28 55.04
N GLY A 352 0.81 -2.88 54.77
CA GLY A 352 0.16 -3.84 55.66
C GLY A 352 1.02 -5.10 55.88
N LYS A 353 1.54 -5.69 54.81
CA LYS A 353 2.43 -6.87 54.89
C LYS A 353 3.75 -6.55 55.62
N SER A 354 4.34 -5.38 55.36
CA SER A 354 5.55 -4.94 56.06
C SER A 354 5.31 -4.71 57.55
N ALA A 355 4.16 -4.15 57.93
CA ALA A 355 3.77 -3.98 59.32
C ALA A 355 3.55 -5.33 60.02
N GLU A 356 2.91 -6.30 59.36
CA GLU A 356 2.75 -7.67 59.88
C GLU A 356 4.11 -8.35 60.07
N TYR A 357 5.01 -8.22 59.09
CA TYR A 357 6.37 -8.74 59.16
C TYR A 357 7.15 -8.13 60.34
N GLN A 358 7.11 -6.80 60.51
CA GLN A 358 7.76 -6.13 61.64
C GLN A 358 7.15 -6.52 62.99
N ALA A 359 5.84 -6.71 63.07
CA ALA A 359 5.18 -7.18 64.29
C ALA A 359 5.60 -8.62 64.66
N LEU A 360 5.75 -9.51 63.67
CA LEU A 360 6.28 -10.87 63.87
C LEU A 360 7.75 -10.85 64.29
N LEU A 361 8.56 -10.00 63.65
CA LEU A 361 9.97 -9.79 64.01
C LEU A 361 10.10 -9.27 65.46
N GLY A 362 9.31 -8.26 65.82
CA GLY A 362 9.29 -7.69 67.17
C GLY A 362 8.86 -8.71 68.23
N LYS A 363 7.87 -9.56 67.93
CA LYS A 363 7.50 -10.70 68.80
C LYS A 363 8.62 -11.72 68.94
N ALA A 364 9.30 -12.06 67.85
CA ALA A 364 10.44 -12.97 67.88
C ALA A 364 11.61 -12.38 68.70
N GLN A 365 11.88 -11.08 68.54
CA GLN A 365 12.91 -10.36 69.29
C GLN A 365 12.55 -10.19 70.77
N SER A 366 11.28 -9.94 71.13
CA SER A 366 10.86 -9.88 72.54
C SER A 366 10.96 -11.25 73.22
N MET A 367 10.73 -12.34 72.48
CA MET A 367 10.97 -13.70 72.98
C MET A 367 12.46 -14.00 73.19
N SER A 368 13.35 -13.32 72.47
CA SER A 368 14.81 -13.44 72.58
C SER A 368 15.43 -12.53 73.65
N ASN A 369 14.97 -11.28 73.76
CA ASN A 369 15.56 -10.24 74.61
C ASN A 369 15.14 -10.31 76.08
N ASP A 370 14.08 -11.05 76.42
CA ASP A 370 13.72 -11.28 77.82
C ASP A 370 14.74 -12.13 78.59
N GLY A 371 15.74 -12.73 77.91
CA GLY A 371 16.84 -13.50 78.51
C GLY A 371 16.39 -14.66 79.42
N LYS A 372 15.09 -14.96 79.40
CA LYS A 372 14.40 -15.82 80.33
C LYS A 372 13.47 -16.68 79.50
N PRO A 373 13.61 -18.01 79.55
CA PRO A 373 12.74 -18.89 78.78
C PRO A 373 11.27 -18.63 79.19
N PRO A 374 10.31 -18.74 78.26
CA PRO A 374 8.91 -18.37 78.48
C PRO A 374 8.39 -18.96 79.79
N LYS A 375 7.49 -18.28 80.54
CA LYS A 375 7.00 -18.77 81.85
C LYS A 375 6.57 -20.24 81.82
N ARG A 376 6.04 -20.72 80.69
CA ARG A 376 5.69 -22.14 80.46
C ARG A 376 6.91 -23.09 80.40
N HIS A 377 8.04 -22.67 79.84
CA HIS A 377 9.31 -23.41 79.88
C HIS A 377 9.89 -23.48 81.30
N ARG A 378 9.78 -22.41 82.10
CA ARG A 378 10.23 -22.44 83.50
C ARG A 378 9.41 -23.43 84.32
N ILE A 379 8.08 -23.42 84.14
CA ILE A 379 7.19 -24.37 84.80
C ILE A 379 7.48 -25.80 84.32
N ALA A 380 7.65 -26.03 83.02
CA ALA A 380 7.96 -27.35 82.48
C ALA A 380 9.33 -27.88 82.96
N LEU A 381 10.34 -27.02 83.05
CA LEU A 381 11.68 -27.40 83.51
C LEU A 381 11.71 -27.64 85.03
N VAL A 382 10.99 -26.83 85.81
CA VAL A 382 10.80 -27.06 87.26
C VAL A 382 10.01 -28.34 87.50
N VAL A 383 8.94 -28.58 86.75
CA VAL A 383 8.15 -29.82 86.81
C VAL A 383 9.00 -31.04 86.41
N ALA A 384 9.82 -30.93 85.37
CA ALA A 384 10.73 -32.00 84.94
C ALA A 384 11.83 -32.29 85.99
N VAL A 385 12.39 -31.25 86.63
CA VAL A 385 13.38 -31.40 87.71
C VAL A 385 12.75 -32.01 88.97
N ILE A 386 11.54 -31.59 89.35
CA ILE A 386 10.79 -32.16 90.48
C ILE A 386 10.45 -33.64 90.21
N LEU A 387 9.99 -33.97 88.98
CA LEU A 387 9.71 -35.36 88.59
C LEU A 387 10.98 -36.21 88.53
N ALA A 388 12.11 -35.67 88.04
CA ALA A 388 13.40 -36.35 88.05
C ALA A 388 13.86 -36.67 89.49
N LEU A 389 13.66 -35.73 90.42
CA LEU A 389 13.94 -35.95 91.85
C LEU A 389 13.05 -37.05 92.45
N VAL A 390 11.76 -37.08 92.12
CA VAL A 390 10.81 -38.10 92.59
C VAL A 390 11.22 -39.50 92.10
N ILE A 391 11.73 -39.63 90.87
CA ILE A 391 12.19 -40.90 90.28
C ILE A 391 13.47 -41.41 90.94
N VAL A 392 14.39 -40.51 91.29
CA VAL A 392 15.63 -40.89 92.01
C VAL A 392 15.30 -41.39 93.42
N THR A 393 14.25 -40.87 94.05
CA THR A 393 13.82 -41.29 95.39
C THR A 393 12.91 -42.53 95.43
N ALA A 394 12.20 -42.85 94.34
CA ALA A 394 11.27 -43.97 94.25
C ALA A 394 11.85 -45.11 93.40
N GLY A 395 12.61 -46.00 94.04
CA GLY A 395 13.23 -47.15 93.40
C GLY A 395 12.23 -48.13 92.75
N THR A 396 12.68 -48.69 91.61
CA THR A 396 12.25 -49.96 90.99
C THR A 396 10.81 -50.10 90.49
N ASN A 397 10.41 -49.23 89.55
CA ASN A 397 9.53 -49.58 88.41
C ASN A 397 9.74 -48.57 87.26
N SER A 398 10.99 -48.45 86.81
CA SER A 398 11.45 -47.34 85.98
C SER A 398 11.06 -47.42 84.50
N GLY A 399 10.65 -48.57 83.96
CA GLY A 399 10.39 -48.70 82.51
C GLY A 399 9.20 -47.87 82.01
N MET A 400 8.05 -47.96 82.67
CA MET A 400 6.81 -47.30 82.23
C MET A 400 6.82 -45.79 82.51
N LEU A 401 7.38 -45.39 83.65
CA LEU A 401 7.56 -43.98 84.03
C LEU A 401 8.56 -43.27 83.11
N THR A 402 9.68 -43.92 82.76
CA THR A 402 10.66 -43.36 81.81
C THR A 402 10.04 -43.19 80.42
N PHE A 403 9.20 -44.13 79.97
CA PHE A 403 8.49 -44.03 78.69
C PHE A 403 7.45 -42.89 78.67
N ILE A 404 6.67 -42.75 79.75
CA ILE A 404 5.71 -41.63 79.89
C ILE A 404 6.44 -40.28 79.95
N LEU A 405 7.63 -40.23 80.55
CA LEU A 405 8.45 -39.01 80.60
C LEU A 405 9.11 -38.67 79.26
N LEU A 406 9.54 -39.66 78.50
CA LEU A 406 10.02 -39.46 77.13
C LEU A 406 8.91 -38.88 76.27
N LEU A 407 7.68 -39.42 76.34
CA LEU A 407 6.51 -38.85 75.67
C LEU A 407 6.16 -37.44 76.18
N ALA A 408 6.23 -37.21 77.49
CA ALA A 408 5.92 -35.91 78.09
C ALA A 408 6.96 -34.83 77.79
N LEU A 409 8.20 -35.19 77.47
CA LEU A 409 9.26 -34.28 77.03
C LEU A 409 9.28 -34.12 75.50
N GLU A 410 9.10 -35.19 74.74
CA GLU A 410 9.11 -35.15 73.27
C GLU A 410 7.92 -34.35 72.71
N VAL A 411 6.74 -34.44 73.31
CA VAL A 411 5.55 -33.73 72.81
C VAL A 411 5.71 -32.19 72.87
N PRO A 412 6.17 -31.58 73.98
CA PRO A 412 6.51 -30.16 74.02
C PRO A 412 7.65 -29.75 73.07
N PHE A 413 8.71 -30.55 72.95
CA PHE A 413 9.81 -30.25 72.03
C PHE A 413 9.39 -30.35 70.56
N ALA A 414 8.59 -31.35 70.20
CA ALA A 414 8.01 -31.50 68.87
C ALA A 414 7.02 -30.36 68.56
N TYR A 415 6.21 -29.94 69.54
CA TYR A 415 5.31 -28.80 69.39
C TYR A 415 6.06 -27.47 69.18
N LEU A 416 7.16 -27.26 69.90
CA LEU A 416 7.99 -26.06 69.75
C LEU A 416 8.78 -26.06 68.44
N ALA A 417 9.30 -27.23 68.02
CA ALA A 417 9.93 -27.39 66.72
C ALA A 417 8.92 -27.16 65.58
N TRP A 418 7.69 -27.66 65.72
CA TRP A 418 6.60 -27.42 64.78
C TRP A 418 6.18 -25.94 64.75
N GLN A 419 6.08 -25.26 65.89
CA GLN A 419 5.83 -23.81 65.95
C GLN A 419 6.98 -23.00 65.32
N GLY A 420 8.23 -23.39 65.54
CA GLY A 420 9.41 -22.77 64.92
C GLY A 420 9.44 -22.95 63.40
N MET A 421 9.16 -24.16 62.91
CA MET A 421 9.09 -24.46 61.47
C MET A 421 7.92 -23.74 60.78
N THR A 422 6.75 -23.68 61.42
CA THR A 422 5.57 -22.97 60.87
C THR A 422 5.75 -21.46 60.89
N ALA A 423 6.41 -20.90 61.91
CA ALA A 423 6.78 -19.48 61.96
C ALA A 423 7.83 -19.13 60.90
N GLY A 424 8.88 -19.96 60.73
CA GLY A 424 9.91 -19.79 59.70
C GLY A 424 9.34 -19.87 58.28
N SER A 425 8.42 -20.82 58.03
CA SER A 425 7.71 -20.93 56.75
C SER A 425 6.80 -19.73 56.47
N ARG A 426 6.11 -19.20 57.49
CA ARG A 426 5.33 -17.95 57.33
C ARG A 426 6.23 -16.76 57.05
N TYR A 427 7.37 -16.67 57.71
CA TYR A 427 8.33 -15.58 57.54
C TYR A 427 8.94 -15.55 56.14
N SER A 428 9.42 -16.70 55.64
CA SER A 428 9.97 -16.80 54.28
C SER A 428 8.91 -16.52 53.21
N LYS A 429 7.66 -16.96 53.43
CA LYS A 429 6.54 -16.66 52.54
C LYS A 429 6.20 -15.17 52.51
N LEU A 430 6.15 -14.50 53.66
CA LEU A 430 5.93 -13.05 53.75
C LEU A 430 7.05 -12.25 53.09
N GLN A 431 8.31 -12.63 53.32
CA GLN A 431 9.45 -11.99 52.69
C GLN A 431 9.40 -12.11 51.16
N SER A 432 9.15 -13.32 50.64
CA SER A 432 8.98 -13.54 49.19
C SER A 432 7.81 -12.72 48.61
N GLN A 433 6.70 -12.60 49.33
CA GLN A 433 5.56 -11.78 48.91
C GLN A 433 5.86 -10.28 48.92
N ILE A 434 6.72 -9.81 49.84
CA ILE A 434 7.19 -8.42 49.89
C ILE A 434 8.10 -8.14 48.68
N GLU A 435 9.10 -9.00 48.43
CA GLU A 435 10.02 -8.86 47.29
C GLU A 435 9.28 -8.88 45.94
N GLN A 436 8.26 -9.74 45.80
CA GLN A 436 7.41 -9.75 44.61
C GLN A 436 6.58 -8.46 44.48
N SER A 437 6.02 -7.96 45.58
CA SER A 437 5.25 -6.71 45.56
C SER A 437 6.14 -5.50 45.21
N ASP A 438 7.39 -5.46 45.67
CA ASP A 438 8.36 -4.42 45.32
C ASP A 438 8.72 -4.42 43.83
N GLN A 439 8.87 -5.60 43.22
CA GLN A 439 9.11 -5.71 41.78
C GLN A 439 7.91 -5.23 40.96
N GLU A 440 6.69 -5.56 41.38
CA GLU A 440 5.46 -5.09 40.73
C GLU A 440 5.30 -3.57 40.89
N LEU A 441 5.58 -3.00 42.06
CA LEU A 441 5.56 -1.56 42.30
C LEU A 441 6.54 -0.81 41.38
N ARG A 442 7.76 -1.33 41.19
CA ARG A 442 8.74 -0.73 40.28
C ARG A 442 8.26 -0.74 38.82
N LYS A 443 7.74 -1.87 38.34
CA LYS A 443 7.20 -1.98 36.97
C LYS A 443 6.04 -1.01 36.73
N ILE A 444 5.13 -0.89 37.70
CA ILE A 444 4.00 0.02 37.61
C ILE A 444 4.49 1.48 37.61
N ALA A 445 5.48 1.83 38.44
CA ALA A 445 6.06 3.17 38.48
C ALA A 445 6.72 3.56 37.14
N ASP A 446 7.51 2.66 36.53
CA ASP A 446 8.15 2.91 35.23
C ASP A 446 7.10 3.11 34.11
N THR A 447 6.03 2.32 34.17
CA THR A 447 4.91 2.44 33.21
C THR A 447 4.16 3.77 33.39
N ILE A 448 3.92 4.19 34.64
CA ILE A 448 3.32 5.50 34.95
C ILE A 448 4.18 6.63 34.38
N GLN A 449 5.51 6.58 34.56
CA GLN A 449 6.41 7.61 34.07
C GLN A 449 6.47 7.66 32.54
N THR A 450 6.43 6.50 31.89
CA THR A 450 6.32 6.40 30.42
C THR A 450 5.01 7.02 29.94
N LEU A 451 3.88 6.66 30.54
CA LEU A 451 2.57 7.21 30.20
C LEU A 451 2.49 8.73 30.42
N GLN A 452 3.05 9.24 31.51
CA GLN A 452 3.13 10.69 31.76
C GLN A 452 3.91 11.42 30.68
N THR A 453 5.05 10.85 30.25
CA THR A 453 5.87 11.39 29.17
C THR A 453 5.09 11.42 27.85
N THR A 454 4.44 10.31 27.50
CA THR A 454 3.59 10.22 26.30
C THR A 454 2.45 11.23 26.33
N ILE A 455 1.77 11.37 27.47
CA ILE A 455 0.67 12.33 27.63
C ILE A 455 1.16 13.78 27.48
N GLN A 456 2.32 14.13 28.04
CA GLN A 456 2.91 15.46 27.88
C GLN A 456 3.28 15.74 26.42
N GLN A 457 3.88 14.76 25.73
CA GLN A 457 4.19 14.89 24.31
C GLN A 457 2.93 15.06 23.46
N THR A 458 1.86 14.30 23.73
CA THR A 458 0.58 14.43 23.02
C THR A 458 -0.09 15.78 23.30
N GLN A 459 -0.03 16.29 24.54
CA GLN A 459 -0.58 17.60 24.88
C GLN A 459 0.18 18.74 24.19
N GLU A 460 1.51 18.65 24.13
CA GLU A 460 2.31 19.64 23.43
C GLU A 460 2.04 19.61 21.91
N ARG A 461 1.82 18.42 21.33
CA ARG A 461 1.38 18.28 19.93
C ARG A 461 0.04 18.96 19.67
N ILE A 462 -0.95 18.75 20.54
CA ILE A 462 -2.27 19.40 20.44
C ILE A 462 -2.13 20.93 20.57
N ARG A 463 -1.36 21.40 21.57
CA ARG A 463 -1.12 22.83 21.80
C ARG A 463 -0.48 23.52 20.61
N LEU A 464 0.51 22.88 19.97
CA LEU A 464 1.16 23.40 18.77
C LEU A 464 0.21 23.42 17.57
N ALA A 465 -0.63 22.38 17.41
CA ALA A 465 -1.64 22.35 16.35
C ALA A 465 -2.70 23.46 16.48
N ASP A 466 -3.03 23.89 17.70
CA ASP A 466 -4.01 24.95 17.97
C ASP A 466 -3.44 26.38 17.80
N GLN A 467 -2.13 26.59 17.99
CA GLN A 467 -1.53 27.94 18.00
C GLN A 467 -1.11 28.44 16.61
N ASP A 468 -0.49 27.57 15.81
CA ASP A 468 -0.09 27.88 14.43
C ASP A 468 0.17 26.54 13.71
N PRO A 469 -0.69 26.15 12.77
CA PRO A 469 -0.53 24.88 12.04
C PRO A 469 0.80 24.80 11.27
N SER A 470 1.43 25.95 10.97
CA SER A 470 2.71 26.07 10.26
C SER A 470 3.95 26.08 11.17
N GLN A 471 3.81 26.34 12.48
CA GLN A 471 4.90 26.19 13.47
C GLN A 471 5.09 24.75 13.95
N TYR A 472 4.51 23.81 13.22
CA TYR A 472 4.76 22.38 13.33
C TYR A 472 6.17 22.00 12.80
N VAL A 473 7.11 22.92 12.74
CA VAL A 473 8.53 22.68 12.43
C VAL A 473 9.36 23.13 13.64
N LEU A 474 10.37 22.34 14.05
CA LEU A 474 11.23 22.45 15.26
C LEU A 474 10.59 21.76 16.50
N ARG A 475 11.20 20.82 17.24
CA ARG A 475 12.59 20.43 17.43
C ARG A 475 12.58 18.97 17.95
N TRP A 476 12.97 17.99 17.13
CA TRP A 476 13.43 16.70 17.65
C TRP A 476 14.95 16.72 17.54
N ALA A 477 15.62 17.09 18.64
CA ALA A 477 17.03 16.84 18.78
C ALA A 477 17.18 15.36 19.10
N GLY A 478 17.34 14.53 18.07
CA GLY A 478 17.90 13.20 18.24
C GLY A 478 19.35 13.33 18.74
N PRO A 479 19.87 12.35 19.49
CA PRO A 479 21.23 12.38 19.98
C PRO A 479 22.19 12.40 18.78
N SER A 480 23.12 13.35 18.80
CA SER A 480 24.26 13.40 17.88
C SER A 480 25.02 12.08 17.95
N LEU A 481 24.97 11.30 16.87
CA LEU A 481 25.93 10.24 16.62
C LEU A 481 27.26 10.91 16.25
N GLY A 482 28.25 10.74 17.12
CA GLY A 482 29.66 10.89 16.80
C GLY A 482 30.21 9.63 16.15
#